data_AF-A0A7Y3PHT9-F1
#
_entry.id   AF-A0A7Y3PHT9-F1
#
_cell.length_a   1.000
_cell.length_b   1.000
_cell.length_c   1.000
_cell.angle_alpha   90.00
_cell.angle_beta   90.00
_cell.angle_gamma   90.00
#
_symmetry.space_group_name_H-M   'P 1'
#
loop_
_entity.id
_entity.type
_entity.pdbx_description
1 polymer ?
#
loop_
_entity_poly.entity_id
_entity_poly.type
_entity_poly.pdbx_seq_one_letter_code
_entity_poly.pdbx_strand_id
1 'polypeptide(L)'
;MAKSKATITLNRAKAETARSLVNAASTSEVIDLALDYLIRAERLLADVRAYRDMPPSQAEVDLALFADSSGIADDTDWESLYTDEKS
;
A
#
# COMPACT_ATOMS: atom_id res chain seq x y z
N MET A 1 -18.23 5.46 -3.80
CA MET A 1 -18.36 6.44 -4.91
C MET A 1 -19.54 6.05 -5.79
N ALA A 2 -20.21 7.02 -6.41
CA ALA A 2 -21.30 6.72 -7.34
C ALA A 2 -20.75 6.01 -8.58
N LYS A 3 -21.29 4.83 -8.92
CA LYS A 3 -20.94 4.11 -10.14
C LYS A 3 -21.68 4.75 -11.32
N SER A 4 -20.95 5.17 -12.35
CA SER A 4 -21.51 5.64 -13.62
C SER A 4 -21.33 4.57 -14.69
N LYS A 5 -22.34 4.42 -15.56
CA LYS A 5 -22.25 3.49 -16.69
C LYS A 5 -21.42 4.14 -17.80
N ALA A 6 -20.36 3.47 -18.23
CA ALA A 6 -19.57 3.83 -19.41
C ALA A 6 -19.62 2.70 -20.43
N THR A 7 -19.61 3.05 -21.73
CA THR A 7 -19.51 2.09 -22.84
C THR A 7 -18.14 2.27 -23.47
N ILE A 8 -17.35 1.20 -23.50
CA ILE A 8 -16.02 1.18 -24.10
C ILE A 8 -15.90 0.01 -25.08
N THR A 9 -15.09 0.17 -26.11
CA THR A 9 -14.71 -0.93 -26.99
C THR A 9 -13.57 -1.71 -26.36
N LEU A 10 -13.69 -3.04 -26.29
CA LEU A 10 -12.69 -3.90 -25.68
C LEU A 10 -12.50 -5.18 -26.51
N ASN A 11 -11.27 -5.69 -26.54
CA ASN A 11 -11.00 -7.00 -27.13
C ASN A 11 -11.63 -8.09 -26.26
N ARG A 12 -12.67 -8.75 -26.78
CA ARG A 12 -13.43 -9.78 -26.07
C ARG A 12 -12.55 -10.94 -25.58
N ALA A 13 -11.63 -11.44 -26.41
CA ALA A 13 -10.78 -12.57 -26.03
C ALA A 13 -9.87 -12.21 -24.85
N LYS A 14 -9.32 -10.99 -24.85
CA LYS A 14 -8.52 -10.49 -23.71
C LYS A 14 -9.37 -10.34 -22.44
N ALA A 15 -10.61 -9.86 -22.56
CA ALA A 15 -11.53 -9.74 -21.42
C ALA A 15 -11.81 -11.09 -20.76
N GLU A 16 -12.15 -12.10 -21.58
CA GLU A 16 -12.46 -13.45 -21.10
C GLU A 16 -11.23 -14.11 -20.45
N THR A 17 -10.06 -13.95 -21.08
CA THR A 17 -8.80 -14.44 -20.52
C THR A 17 -8.53 -13.79 -19.16
N ALA A 18 -8.60 -12.45 -19.08
CA ALA A 18 -8.39 -11.74 -17.83
C ALA A 18 -9.42 -12.16 -16.76
N ARG A 19 -10.69 -12.31 -17.12
CA ARG A 19 -11.75 -12.77 -16.21
C ARG A 19 -11.44 -14.15 -15.63
N SER A 20 -10.98 -15.08 -16.45
CA SER A 20 -10.58 -16.41 -15.97
C SER A 20 -9.37 -16.38 -15.03
N LEU A 21 -8.38 -15.54 -15.31
CA LEU A 21 -7.16 -15.44 -14.50
C LEU A 21 -7.42 -14.88 -13.10
N VAL A 22 -8.32 -13.90 -12.99
CA VAL A 22 -8.65 -13.25 -11.72
C VAL A 22 -9.90 -13.81 -11.06
N ASN A 23 -10.53 -14.84 -11.66
CA ASN A 23 -11.77 -15.45 -11.21
C ASN A 23 -12.91 -14.44 -10.93
N ALA A 24 -13.05 -13.43 -11.79
CA ALA A 24 -14.08 -12.41 -11.64
C ALA A 24 -15.44 -12.89 -12.19
N ALA A 25 -16.51 -12.45 -11.56
CA ALA A 25 -17.88 -12.75 -11.98
C ALA A 25 -18.29 -11.97 -13.24
N SER A 26 -17.64 -10.85 -13.54
CA SER A 26 -17.98 -10.02 -14.70
C SER A 26 -16.78 -9.27 -15.31
N THR A 27 -16.92 -8.83 -16.56
CA THR A 27 -15.91 -7.96 -17.20
C THR A 27 -15.79 -6.61 -16.49
N SER A 28 -16.89 -6.07 -15.94
CA SER A 28 -16.83 -4.82 -15.17
C SER A 28 -15.97 -4.96 -13.92
N GLU A 29 -16.06 -6.09 -13.22
CA GLU A 29 -15.22 -6.39 -12.06
C GLU A 29 -13.74 -6.52 -12.44
N VAL A 30 -13.44 -7.15 -13.58
CA VAL A 30 -12.06 -7.19 -14.12
C VAL A 30 -11.54 -5.78 -14.39
N ILE A 31 -12.37 -4.91 -14.96
CA ILE A 31 -12.00 -3.52 -15.26
C ILE A 31 -11.78 -2.74 -13.97
N ASP A 32 -12.68 -2.86 -12.99
CA ASP A 32 -12.54 -2.21 -11.68
C ASP A 32 -11.21 -2.63 -11.02
N LEU A 33 -10.91 -3.94 -10.98
CA LEU A 33 -9.65 -4.46 -10.44
C LEU A 33 -8.41 -3.96 -11.20
N ALA A 34 -8.48 -3.92 -12.54
CA ALA A 34 -7.38 -3.45 -13.36
C ALA A 34 -7.12 -1.95 -13.15
N LEU A 35 -8.17 -1.14 -12.99
CA LEU A 35 -8.05 0.28 -12.71
C LEU A 35 -7.47 0.53 -11.32
N ASP A 36 -7.90 -0.21 -10.30
CA ASP A 36 -7.33 -0.12 -8.95
C ASP A 36 -5.83 -0.43 -8.96
N TYR A 37 -5.44 -1.51 -9.66
CA TYR A 37 -4.04 -1.88 -9.79
C TYR A 37 -3.22 -0.80 -10.52
N LEU A 38 -3.73 -0.28 -11.64
CA LEU A 38 -3.07 0.77 -12.41
C LEU A 38 -2.90 2.06 -11.59
N ILE A 39 -3.96 2.51 -10.91
CA ILE A 39 -3.93 3.71 -10.07
C ILE A 39 -2.90 3.55 -8.96
N ARG A 40 -2.88 2.38 -8.30
CA ARG A 40 -1.91 2.11 -7.23
C ARG A 40 -0.47 2.12 -7.75
N ALA A 41 -0.23 1.48 -8.90
CA ALA A 41 1.09 1.44 -9.52
C ALA A 41 1.58 2.84 -9.92
N GLU A 42 0.73 3.64 -10.56
CA GLU A 42 1.09 5.00 -10.97
C GLU A 42 1.33 5.93 -9.78
N ARG A 43 0.54 5.81 -8.71
CA ARG A 43 0.78 6.56 -7.46
C ARG A 43 2.14 6.20 -6.86
N LEU A 44 2.46 4.92 -6.76
CA LEU A 44 3.75 4.47 -6.24
C LEU A 44 4.90 5.01 -7.09
N LEU A 45 4.77 4.97 -8.42
CA LEU A 45 5.79 5.53 -9.32
C LEU A 45 5.94 7.04 -9.16
N ALA A 46 4.83 7.76 -8.98
CA ALA A 46 4.85 9.20 -8.71
C ALA A 46 5.55 9.51 -7.39
N ASP A 47 5.26 8.74 -6.33
CA ASP A 47 5.91 8.90 -5.02
C ASP A 47 7.41 8.64 -5.13
N VAL A 48 7.82 7.57 -5.81
CA VAL A 48 9.24 7.26 -6.05
C VAL A 48 9.94 8.37 -6.83
N ARG A 49 9.28 8.93 -7.85
CA ARG A 49 9.82 10.07 -8.61
C ARG A 49 9.95 11.31 -7.72
N ALA A 50 8.94 11.61 -6.91
CA ALA A 50 8.99 12.73 -5.97
C ALA A 50 10.17 12.61 -5.00
N TYR A 51 10.41 11.41 -4.43
CA TYR A 51 11.57 11.17 -3.57
C TYR A 51 12.91 11.27 -4.30
N ARG A 52 12.96 10.96 -5.59
CA ARG A 52 14.18 11.12 -6.40
C ARG A 52 14.45 12.58 -6.74
N ASP A 53 13.40 13.32 -7.09
CA ASP A 53 13.50 14.71 -7.52
C ASP A 53 13.72 15.65 -6.33
N MET A 54 13.17 15.30 -5.16
CA MET A 54 13.37 15.99 -3.90
C MET A 54 13.88 14.98 -2.86
N PRO A 55 15.18 14.65 -2.91
CA PRO A 55 15.77 13.80 -1.89
C PRO A 55 15.65 14.48 -0.52
N PRO A 56 15.45 13.71 0.56
CA PRO A 56 15.38 14.27 1.90
C PRO A 56 16.68 15.03 2.19
N SER A 57 16.54 16.19 2.83
CA SER A 57 17.67 16.97 3.31
C SER A 57 18.43 16.18 4.39
N GLN A 58 19.71 16.52 4.58
CA GLN A 58 20.51 15.87 5.62
C GLN A 58 19.87 16.02 7.01
N ALA A 59 19.24 17.17 7.30
CA ALA A 59 18.53 17.39 8.57
C ALA A 59 17.33 16.44 8.76
N GLU A 60 16.58 16.13 7.70
CA GLU A 60 15.48 15.16 7.75
C GLU A 60 15.99 13.73 7.90
N VAL A 61 17.11 13.40 7.26
CA VAL A 61 17.79 12.11 7.43
C VAL A 61 18.29 11.94 8.87
N ASP A 62 18.96 12.96 9.42
CA ASP A 62 19.48 12.96 10.79
C ASP A 62 18.33 12.86 11.82
N LEU A 63 17.19 13.51 11.56
CA LEU A 63 15.99 13.40 12.40
C LEU A 63 15.39 11.99 12.35
N ALA A 64 15.31 11.37 11.16
CA ALA A 64 14.81 10.00 11.01
C ALA A 64 15.70 8.97 11.71
N LEU A 65 17.03 9.14 11.64
CA LEU A 65 18.01 8.33 12.36
C LEU A 65 17.89 8.52 13.88
N PHE A 66 17.66 9.73 14.36
CA PHE A 66 17.45 10.00 15.79
C PHE A 66 16.18 9.32 16.34
N ALA A 67 15.15 9.16 15.50
CA ALA A 67 13.91 8.49 15.87
C ALA A 67 13.96 6.95 15.75
N ASP A 68 15.09 6.38 15.33
CA ASP A 68 15.26 4.92 15.21
C ASP A 68 15.39 4.27 16.60
N SER A 69 14.32 3.61 17.05
CA SER A 69 14.30 2.86 18.31
C SER A 69 14.64 1.38 18.15
N SER A 70 14.96 0.91 16.94
CA SER A 70 15.22 -0.51 16.67
C SER A 70 16.47 -1.07 17.40
N GLY A 71 17.36 -0.19 17.86
CA GLY A 71 18.52 -0.52 18.69
C GLY A 71 18.33 -0.30 20.20
N ILE A 72 17.15 0.14 20.65
CA ILE A 72 16.86 0.28 22.08
C ILE A 72 16.53 -1.11 22.62
N ALA A 73 17.43 -1.66 23.43
CA ALA A 73 17.14 -2.87 24.18
C ALA A 73 15.95 -2.61 25.10
N ASP A 74 14.93 -3.48 25.04
CA ASP A 74 13.84 -3.47 26.01
C ASP A 74 14.35 -4.15 27.29
N ASP A 75 15.24 -3.45 28.00
CA ASP A 75 15.82 -3.88 29.28
C ASP A 75 14.80 -3.72 30.44
N THR A 76 13.57 -3.31 30.13
CA THR A 76 12.52 -3.13 31.12
C THR A 76 11.78 -4.46 31.32
N ASP A 77 12.01 -5.09 32.47
CA ASP A 77 11.22 -6.24 32.90
C ASP A 77 9.81 -5.79 33.35
N TRP A 78 8.92 -5.63 32.37
CA TRP A 78 7.52 -5.25 32.59
C TRP A 78 6.76 -6.26 33.45
N GLU A 79 7.18 -7.52 33.47
CA GLU A 79 6.53 -8.57 34.26
C GLU A 79 6.76 -8.32 35.76
N SER A 80 7.98 -7.93 36.15
CA SER A 80 8.31 -7.57 37.52
C SER A 80 7.50 -6.38 38.08
N LEU A 81 7.07 -5.46 37.21
CA LEU A 81 6.39 -4.22 37.61
C LEU A 81 4.88 -4.38 37.85
N TYR A 82 4.26 -5.46 37.35
CA TYR A 82 2.82 -5.70 37.46
C TYR A 82 2.45 -7.01 38.16
N THR A 83 3.43 -7.68 38.80
CA THR A 83 3.20 -8.95 39.51
C THR A 83 2.33 -8.77 40.77
N ASP A 84 2.23 -7.56 41.33
CA ASP A 84 1.47 -7.29 42.57
C ASP A 84 -0.06 -7.09 42.39
N GLU A 85 -0.62 -7.16 41.18
CA GLU A 85 -2.07 -6.94 40.94
C GLU A 85 -2.89 -8.19 40.58
N LYS A 86 -2.43 -9.39 40.94
CA LYS A 86 -3.28 -10.60 40.93
C LYS A 86 -3.40 -11.21 42.32
N SER A 87 -4.10 -10.51 43.21
CA SER A 87 -4.74 -11.11 44.39
C SER A 87 -6.25 -11.23 44.20
#